data_AF-A0A9X3I6U3-F1
#
_entry.id   AF-A0A9X3I6U3-F1
#
_cell.length_a   1.000
_cell.length_b   1.000
_cell.length_c   1.000
_cell.angle_alpha   90.00
_cell.angle_beta   90.00
_cell.angle_gamma   90.00
#
_symmetry.space_group_name_H-M   'P 1'
#
loop_
_entity.id
_entity.type
_entity.pdbx_description
1 polymer ?
#
loop_
_entity_poly.entity_id
_entity_poly.type
_entity_poly.pdbx_seq_one_letter_code
_entity_poly.pdbx_strand_id
1 'polypeptide(L)'
;MGALSWWHWVIVLLVVVILFGSKKLPDAARGLGQSLRIFKSEVKEMQNDGKDSADAGESANRELPPGEASPTSARTSTDDVKKSA
;
A
#
# COMPACT_ATOMS: atom_id res chain seq x y z
N MET A 1 10.86 21.06 36.28
CA MET A 1 11.88 20.65 35.29
C MET A 1 11.25 19.67 34.31
N GLY A 2 10.42 20.19 33.39
CA GLY A 2 9.51 19.41 32.54
C GLY A 2 10.23 18.72 31.39
N ALA A 3 10.81 17.56 31.66
CA ALA A 3 11.56 16.75 30.69
C ALA A 3 10.69 16.02 29.64
N LEU A 4 9.41 16.38 29.48
CA LEU A 4 8.45 15.62 28.68
C LEU A 4 7.56 16.52 27.82
N SER A 5 8.12 17.61 27.29
CA SER A 5 7.40 18.41 26.32
C SER A 5 7.26 17.62 25.02
N TRP A 6 6.03 17.29 24.65
CA TRP A 6 5.63 16.76 23.34
C TRP A 6 6.29 17.54 22.18
N TRP A 7 6.60 18.81 22.42
CA TRP A 7 7.31 19.70 21.52
C TRP A 7 8.69 19.17 21.07
N HIS A 8 9.40 18.44 21.92
CA HIS A 8 10.69 17.84 21.56
C HIS A 8 10.55 16.76 20.48
N TRP A 9 9.49 15.95 20.55
CA TRP A 9 9.21 14.93 19.54
C TRP A 9 8.91 15.54 18.17
N VAL A 10 8.25 16.69 18.13
CA VAL A 10 8.00 17.42 16.88
C VAL A 10 9.30 17.89 16.25
N ILE A 11 10.24 18.41 17.05
CA ILE A 11 11.56 18.85 16.59
C ILE A 11 12.37 17.68 16.03
N VAL A 12 12.39 16.54 16.74
CA VAL A 12 13.09 15.34 16.26
C VAL A 12 12.50 14.86 14.93
N LEU A 13 11.18 14.81 14.81
CA LEU A 13 10.50 14.40 13.58
C LEU A 13 10.83 15.34 12.42
N LEU A 14 10.88 16.66 12.67
CA LEU A 14 11.28 17.65 11.70
C LEU A 14 12.72 17.42 11.20
N VAL A 15 13.67 17.16 12.11
CA VAL A 15 15.07 16.90 11.75
C VAL A 15 15.20 15.61 10.92
N VAL A 16 14.48 14.55 11.29
CA VAL A 16 14.48 13.29 10.54
C VAL A 16 13.92 13.49 9.13
N VAL A 17 12.84 14.27 8.97
CA VAL A 17 12.28 14.60 7.64
C VAL A 17 13.27 15.40 6.80
N ILE A 18 14.01 16.33 7.39
CA ILE A 18 15.02 17.12 6.65
C ILE A 18 16.19 16.24 6.21
N LEU A 19 16.65 15.32 7.07
CA LEU A 19 17.82 14.48 6.78
C LEU A 19 17.51 13.34 5.81
N PHE A 20 16.34 12.69 5.95
CA PHE A 20 15.92 11.60 5.08
C PHE A 20 15.12 12.08 3.85
N GLY A 21 14.52 13.26 3.93
CA GLY A 21 13.66 13.82 2.88
C GLY A 21 12.21 13.33 2.93
N SER A 22 11.29 14.13 2.40
CA SER A 22 9.85 13.89 2.42
C SER A 22 9.39 12.64 1.65
N LYS A 23 10.19 12.14 0.70
CA LYS A 23 9.86 10.93 -0.09
C LYS A 23 10.37 9.64 0.54
N LYS A 24 11.43 9.66 1.35
CA LYS A 24 12.06 8.43 1.86
C LYS A 24 11.49 7.95 3.18
N LEU A 25 11.05 8.86 4.05
CA LEU A 25 10.32 8.49 5.27
C LEU A 25 9.04 7.69 5.00
N PRO A 26 8.10 8.15 4.15
CA PRO A 26 6.87 7.41 3.89
C PRO A 26 7.11 6.12 3.10
N ASP A 27 8.12 6.10 2.22
CA ASP A 27 8.49 4.92 1.43
C ASP A 27 9.08 3.82 2.32
N ALA A 28 10.04 4.16 3.18
CA ALA A 28 10.62 3.25 4.16
C ALA A 28 9.58 2.81 5.20
N ALA A 29 8.73 3.73 5.68
CA ALA A 29 7.64 3.40 6.60
C ALA A 29 6.60 2.46 5.96
N ARG A 30 6.31 2.59 4.66
CA ARG A 30 5.43 1.66 3.93
C ARG A 30 6.05 0.26 3.85
N GLY A 31 7.33 0.15 3.48
CA GLY A 31 8.03 -1.13 3.44
C GLY A 31 8.12 -1.82 4.80
N LEU A 32 8.53 -1.07 5.84
CA LEU A 32 8.61 -1.55 7.23
C LEU A 32 7.22 -1.84 7.82
N GLY A 33 6.21 -1.03 7.48
CA GLY A 33 4.84 -1.21 7.93
C GLY A 33 4.20 -2.45 7.34
N GLN A 34 4.50 -2.80 6.09
CA GLN A 34 4.01 -4.02 5.47
C GLN A 34 4.62 -5.28 6.10
N SER A 35 5.93 -5.28 6.39
CA SER A 35 6.57 -6.41 7.09
C SER A 35 6.10 -6.54 8.54
N LEU A 36 5.95 -5.41 9.25
CA LEU A 36 5.38 -5.37 10.60
C LEU A 36 3.91 -5.80 10.61
N ARG A 37 3.12 -5.49 9.59
CA ARG A 37 1.71 -5.92 9.48
C ARG A 37 1.61 -7.43 9.34
N ILE A 38 2.42 -8.04 8.48
CA ILE A 38 2.46 -9.50 8.32
C ILE A 38 2.88 -10.13 9.65
N PHE A 39 4.00 -9.68 10.23
CA PHE A 39 4.45 -10.17 11.53
C PHE A 39 3.40 -9.99 12.64
N LYS A 40 2.68 -8.86 12.65
CA LYS A 40 1.59 -8.59 13.60
C LYS A 40 0.42 -9.55 13.38
N SER A 41 0.05 -9.85 12.14
CA SER A 41 -1.01 -10.80 11.83
C SER A 41 -0.65 -12.21 12.26
N GLU A 42 0.55 -12.68 11.95
CA GLU A 42 1.07 -14.00 12.35
C GLU A 42 1.15 -14.11 13.88
N VAL A 43 1.67 -13.07 14.55
CA VAL A 43 1.74 -13.02 16.02
C VAL A 43 0.35 -12.90 16.64
N LYS A 44 -0.59 -12.19 16.00
CA LYS A 44 -1.98 -12.08 16.46
C LYS A 44 -2.66 -13.43 16.30
N GLU A 45 -2.48 -14.15 15.20
CA GLU A 45 -3.00 -15.50 14.97
C GLU A 45 -2.50 -16.48 16.05
N MET A 46 -1.19 -16.48 16.31
CA MET A 46 -0.60 -17.25 17.42
C MET A 46 -1.16 -16.88 18.80
N GLN A 47 -1.56 -15.63 19.02
CA GLN A 47 -2.20 -15.18 20.26
C GLN A 47 -3.73 -15.41 20.28
N ASN A 48 -4.37 -15.51 19.10
CA ASN A 48 -5.82 -15.59 18.91
C ASN A 48 -6.32 -17.04 18.83
N ASP A 49 -5.43 -18.02 18.63
CA ASP A 49 -5.68 -19.47 18.86
C ASP A 49 -6.20 -19.79 20.29
N GLY A 50 -6.24 -18.80 21.19
CA GLY A 50 -6.87 -18.88 22.52
C GLY A 50 -8.06 -17.94 22.80
N LYS A 51 -8.53 -17.12 21.86
CA LYS A 51 -9.72 -16.24 22.03
C LYS A 51 -10.18 -15.64 20.70
N ASP A 52 -11.40 -15.97 20.30
CA ASP A 52 -12.10 -15.62 19.06
C ASP A 52 -11.87 -14.24 18.43
N SER A 53 -12.00 -14.28 17.10
CA SER A 53 -11.84 -13.25 16.10
C SER A 53 -12.63 -11.97 16.36
N ALA A 54 -11.93 -10.84 16.46
CA ALA A 54 -12.49 -9.53 16.14
C ALA A 54 -11.41 -8.61 15.57
N ASP A 55 -11.84 -7.79 14.62
CA ASP A 55 -11.11 -6.74 13.92
C ASP A 55 -10.35 -7.17 12.67
N ALA A 56 -11.14 -7.47 11.62
CA ALA A 56 -10.77 -7.29 10.23
C ALA A 56 -11.63 -6.15 9.67
N GLY A 57 -11.08 -4.94 9.65
CA GLY A 57 -11.59 -3.77 8.94
C GLY A 57 -10.49 -2.72 8.93
N GLU A 58 -10.26 -1.90 7.91
CA GLU A 58 -10.85 -1.74 6.59
C GLU A 58 -9.93 -0.73 5.84
N SER A 59 -10.10 -0.63 4.53
CA SER A 59 -9.84 0.58 3.71
C SER A 59 -8.39 0.93 3.31
N ALA A 60 -8.03 0.49 2.09
CA ALA A 60 -7.26 1.30 1.14
C ALA A 60 -7.45 0.87 -0.34
N ASN A 61 -8.67 0.52 -0.75
CA ASN A 61 -8.99 0.46 -2.18
C ASN A 61 -10.45 0.85 -2.43
N ARG A 62 -10.74 2.14 -2.20
CA ARG A 62 -11.95 2.75 -2.72
C ARG A 62 -11.67 3.21 -4.14
N GLU A 63 -12.16 2.39 -5.06
CA GLU A 63 -12.67 2.70 -6.39
C GLU A 63 -12.64 4.17 -6.85
N LEU A 64 -11.99 4.40 -8.00
CA LEU A 64 -12.41 5.37 -9.02
C LEU A 64 -12.05 4.79 -10.42
N PRO A 65 -13.03 4.32 -11.22
CA PRO A 65 -12.92 4.20 -12.65
C PRO A 65 -13.61 5.42 -13.28
N PRO A 66 -12.84 6.31 -13.93
CA PRO A 66 -13.40 7.07 -15.03
C PRO A 66 -12.41 7.07 -16.20
N GLY A 67 -12.78 6.37 -17.27
CA GLY A 67 -11.98 6.39 -18.49
C GLY A 67 -12.30 5.27 -19.45
N GLU A 68 -13.56 5.17 -19.88
CA GLU A 68 -13.87 4.63 -21.20
C GLU A 68 -12.98 5.32 -22.24
N ALA A 69 -12.04 4.57 -22.81
CA ALA A 69 -11.37 4.91 -24.05
C ALA A 69 -11.24 3.63 -24.89
N SER A 70 -12.39 3.10 -25.30
CA SER A 70 -12.47 2.40 -26.59
C SER A 70 -12.91 3.43 -27.63
N PRO A 71 -12.08 3.65 -28.66
CA PRO A 71 -12.56 3.39 -30.01
C PRO A 71 -11.62 2.36 -30.63
N THR A 72 -12.14 1.17 -30.92
CA THR A 72 -12.53 0.80 -32.28
C THR A 72 -11.38 0.85 -33.30
N SER A 73 -11.09 -0.32 -33.84
CA SER A 73 -10.72 -0.54 -35.24
C SER A 73 -9.35 -0.05 -35.72
N ALA A 74 -8.35 -0.93 -35.66
CA ALA A 74 -7.21 -0.90 -36.58
C ALA A 74 -6.64 -2.31 -36.87
N ARG A 75 -7.36 -3.02 -37.74
CA ARG A 75 -6.88 -3.89 -38.84
C ARG A 75 -6.08 -5.17 -38.55
N THR A 76 -6.76 -6.26 -38.94
CA THR A 76 -6.29 -7.35 -39.81
C THR A 76 -5.44 -8.43 -39.17
N SER A 77 -6.17 -9.40 -38.62
CA SER A 77 -5.86 -10.82 -38.66
C SER A 77 -5.38 -11.25 -40.04
N THR A 78 -4.10 -11.63 -40.13
CA THR A 78 -3.54 -12.40 -41.25
C THR A 78 -3.87 -13.86 -40.99
N ASP A 79 -5.09 -14.30 -41.29
CA ASP A 79 -5.46 -15.72 -41.17
C ASP A 79 -6.72 -16.03 -42.00
N ASP A 80 -6.75 -15.71 -43.30
CA ASP A 80 -7.77 -16.26 -44.22
C ASP A 80 -7.48 -16.02 -45.72
N VAL A 81 -6.40 -16.58 -46.30
CA VAL A 81 -6.32 -16.90 -47.76
C VAL A 81 -5.30 -18.02 -48.00
N LYS A 82 -5.66 -19.30 -47.78
CA LYS A 82 -5.28 -20.42 -48.68
C LYS A 82 -6.00 -21.74 -48.34
N LYS A 83 -7.31 -21.66 -48.08
CA LYS A 83 -8.23 -22.81 -48.14
C LYS A 83 -9.17 -22.65 -49.33
N SER A 84 -8.61 -22.56 -50.54
CA SER A 84 -9.32 -22.77 -51.81
C SER A 84 -8.34 -22.70 -52.98
N ALA A 85 -7.72 -23.85 -53.33
CA ALA A 85 -7.19 -24.26 -54.64
C ALA A 85 -6.28 -25.47 -54.45
#